data_AF-C1BVP2-F1
#
_entry.id   AF-C1BVP2-F1
#
_cell.length_a   1.000
_cell.length_b   1.000
_cell.length_c   1.000
_cell.angle_alpha   90.00
_cell.angle_beta   90.00
_cell.angle_gamma   90.00
#
_symmetry.space_group_name_H-M   'P 1'
#
loop_
_entity.id
_entity.type
_entity.pdbx_description
1 polymer ?
#
loop_
_entity_poly.entity_id
_entity_poly.type
_entity_poly.pdbx_seq_one_letter_code
_entity_poly.pdbx_strand_id
1 'polypeptide(L)'
;MSSMLSELLTLDDAKGFVYAFAKGFADSLRGAVDLFLLDSRSVRERELQLLRKDITRDLLLSREPRGDEPLGLLAKRRSIERRQRDSVLKRNGNESSVNLKRSSTPRILERTLKCCALNGCVFWFSIVLFENAVLPGLKVVLFTVLGDVSGELGEKLWSFTLPIVSTTFSALWVLPFFLLSKIVNAIWFQDIADSAFKSSKAIPQCMPSLTLMIADTIFSILIESIFLLQGKICGYLPITILGRAINLLHLSLLHSLYCFEYKWFNQGLELHKRLYFIEANWPYFLGFGLPLAMLTSMPENWVISGCVFSMLFPLFIVSGNQAQVVMGSCSVPLHLFSPTIILSNALFAKLFERRRTIKSS
;
A
#
# COMPACT_ATOMS: atom_id res chain seq x y z
N MET A 1 36.30 20.52 -28.19
CA MET A 1 35.41 21.17 -27.20
C MET A 1 34.02 20.54 -27.17
N SER A 2 33.32 20.38 -28.30
CA SER A 2 32.00 19.71 -28.36
C SER A 2 31.99 18.25 -27.85
N SER A 3 32.97 17.42 -28.26
CA SER A 3 33.03 16.00 -27.81
C SER A 3 33.38 15.83 -26.32
N MET A 4 34.28 16.67 -25.80
CA MET A 4 34.58 16.69 -24.35
C MET A 4 33.36 17.16 -23.53
N LEU A 5 32.60 18.15 -24.01
CA LEU A 5 31.38 18.60 -23.35
C LEU A 5 30.30 17.53 -23.36
N SER A 6 30.15 16.78 -24.46
CA SER A 6 29.23 15.65 -24.52
C SER A 6 29.65 14.50 -23.61
N GLU A 7 30.94 14.19 -23.51
CA GLU A 7 31.46 13.17 -22.59
C GLU A 7 31.32 13.58 -21.12
N LEU A 8 31.49 14.87 -20.81
CA LEU A 8 31.26 15.39 -19.47
C LEU A 8 29.77 15.31 -19.09
N LEU A 9 28.88 15.67 -20.03
CA LEU A 9 27.43 15.60 -19.84
C LEU A 9 26.98 14.15 -19.59
N THR A 10 27.51 13.18 -20.35
CA THR A 10 27.16 11.77 -20.18
C THR A 10 27.71 11.19 -18.88
N LEU A 11 28.88 11.61 -18.42
CA LEU A 11 29.45 11.23 -17.13
C LEU A 11 28.64 11.79 -15.96
N ASP A 12 28.21 13.04 -16.03
CA ASP A 12 27.40 13.66 -14.99
C ASP A 12 25.98 13.09 -14.96
N ASP A 13 25.38 12.80 -16.12
CA ASP A 13 24.11 12.07 -16.21
C ASP A 13 24.24 10.64 -15.66
N ALA A 14 25.36 9.94 -15.93
CA ALA A 14 25.60 8.60 -15.39
C ALA A 14 25.78 8.62 -13.86
N LYS A 15 26.52 9.59 -13.32
CA LYS A 15 26.65 9.76 -11.85
C LYS A 15 25.31 10.12 -11.22
N GLY A 16 24.57 11.03 -11.84
CA GLY A 16 23.23 11.42 -11.42
C GLY A 16 22.28 10.23 -11.40
N PHE A 17 22.30 9.41 -12.46
CA PHE A 17 21.56 8.15 -12.53
C PHE A 17 21.91 7.22 -11.36
N VAL A 18 23.19 6.89 -11.17
CA VAL A 18 23.63 5.95 -10.12
C VAL A 18 23.24 6.47 -8.73
N TYR A 19 23.44 7.76 -8.48
CA TYR A 19 23.09 8.38 -7.20
C TYR A 19 21.58 8.33 -6.95
N ALA A 20 20.76 8.75 -7.92
CA ALA A 20 19.31 8.76 -7.78
C ALA A 20 18.75 7.35 -7.61
N PHE A 21 19.24 6.39 -8.39
CA PHE A 21 18.87 4.98 -8.28
C PHE A 21 19.24 4.41 -6.89
N ALA A 22 20.50 4.58 -6.46
CA ALA A 22 20.95 4.08 -5.17
C ALA A 22 20.20 4.73 -4.01
N LYS A 23 19.90 6.03 -4.12
CA LYS A 23 19.12 6.77 -3.13
C LYS A 23 17.66 6.28 -3.07
N GLY A 24 17.02 6.06 -4.21
CA GLY A 24 15.68 5.46 -4.28
C GLY A 24 15.63 4.08 -3.65
N PHE A 25 16.59 3.21 -4.00
CA PHE A 25 16.73 1.87 -3.42
C PHE A 25 16.97 1.91 -1.91
N ALA A 26 17.82 2.81 -1.43
CA ALA A 26 18.07 2.95 0.01
C ALA A 26 16.84 3.47 0.76
N ASP A 27 16.08 4.40 0.17
CA ASP A 27 14.87 4.93 0.79
C ASP A 27 13.79 3.85 0.90
N SER A 28 13.60 3.00 -0.12
CA SER A 28 12.57 1.97 -0.09
C SER A 28 12.76 0.93 1.02
N LEU A 29 14.01 0.67 1.43
CA LEU A 29 14.34 -0.25 2.52
C LEU A 29 14.15 0.35 3.93
N ARG A 30 13.95 1.68 4.06
CA ARG A 30 13.77 2.34 5.36
C ARG A 30 12.39 2.17 5.97
N GLY A 31 11.43 1.65 5.19
CA GLY A 31 10.01 1.58 5.58
C GLY A 31 9.73 0.93 6.93
N ALA A 32 10.46 -0.13 7.29
CA ALA A 32 10.29 -0.80 8.58
C ALA A 32 10.77 0.04 9.78
N VAL A 33 11.93 0.69 9.63
CA VAL A 33 12.48 1.59 10.65
C VAL A 33 11.58 2.81 10.80
N ASP A 34 11.18 3.41 9.68
CA ASP A 34 10.28 4.56 9.67
C ASP A 34 8.93 4.20 10.30
N LEU A 35 8.34 3.04 9.97
CA LEU A 35 7.09 2.58 10.58
C LEU A 35 7.19 2.50 12.11
N PHE A 36 8.27 1.91 12.64
CA PHE A 36 8.49 1.81 14.08
C PHE A 36 8.68 3.19 14.73
N LEU A 37 9.45 4.07 14.09
CA LEU A 37 9.67 5.43 14.57
C LEU A 37 8.38 6.26 14.57
N LEU A 38 7.54 6.10 13.54
CA LEU A 38 6.25 6.77 13.42
C LEU A 38 5.26 6.30 14.48
N ASP A 39 5.20 5.00 14.75
CA ASP A 39 4.37 4.46 15.82
C ASP A 39 4.83 5.00 17.19
N SER A 40 6.14 5.01 17.43
CA SER A 40 6.75 5.55 18.65
C SER A 40 6.53 7.05 18.83
N ARG A 41 6.51 7.84 17.75
CA ARG A 41 6.16 9.28 17.78
C ARG A 41 4.68 9.47 18.08
N SER A 42 3.82 8.69 17.44
CA SER A 42 2.36 8.75 17.61
C SER A 42 1.95 8.47 19.07
N VAL A 43 2.63 7.53 19.74
CA VAL A 43 2.41 7.26 21.17
C VAL A 43 2.80 8.46 22.03
N ARG A 44 4.01 9.01 21.82
CA ARG A 44 4.49 10.18 22.57
C ARG A 44 3.60 11.41 22.39
N GLU A 45 3.14 11.70 21.18
CA GLU A 45 2.23 12.82 20.92
C GLU A 45 0.91 12.67 21.66
N ARG A 46 0.36 11.44 21.73
CA ARG A 46 -0.85 11.17 22.51
C ARG A 46 -0.61 11.37 24.00
N GLU A 47 0.51 10.91 24.53
CA GLU A 47 0.88 11.13 25.94
C GLU A 47 1.00 12.62 26.25
N LEU A 48 1.68 13.39 25.40
CA LEU A 48 1.79 14.84 25.53
C LEU A 48 0.43 15.54 25.42
N GLN A 49 -0.46 15.09 24.53
CA GLN A 49 -1.82 15.63 24.42
C GLN A 49 -2.66 15.34 25.66
N LEU A 50 -2.50 14.16 26.26
CA LEU A 50 -3.17 13.79 27.51
C LEU A 50 -2.64 14.61 28.68
N LEU A 51 -1.31 14.71 28.82
CA LEU A 51 -0.67 15.57 29.82
C LEU A 51 -1.09 17.03 29.67
N ARG A 52 -1.13 17.56 28.44
CA ARG A 52 -1.59 18.94 28.19
C ARG A 52 -3.06 19.12 28.58
N LYS A 53 -3.92 18.14 28.30
CA LYS A 53 -5.33 18.17 28.72
C LYS A 53 -5.46 18.16 30.25
N ASP A 54 -4.65 17.34 30.93
CA ASP A 54 -4.64 17.25 32.38
C ASP A 54 -4.12 18.55 33.02
N ILE A 55 -3.00 19.10 32.54
CA ILE A 55 -2.48 20.42 32.98
C ILE A 55 -3.51 21.53 32.72
N THR A 56 -4.11 21.59 31.52
CA THR A 56 -5.13 22.60 31.22
C THR A 56 -6.34 22.47 32.14
N ARG A 57 -6.73 21.23 32.46
CA ARG A 57 -7.81 20.94 33.40
C ARG A 57 -7.46 21.42 34.80
N ASP A 58 -6.27 21.09 35.31
CA ASP A 58 -5.82 21.47 36.64
C ASP A 58 -5.67 22.99 36.75
N LEU A 59 -5.13 23.66 35.74
CA LEU A 59 -5.06 25.13 35.68
C LEU A 59 -6.45 25.77 35.72
N LEU A 60 -7.43 25.21 35.00
CA LEU A 60 -8.81 25.71 35.03
C LEU A 60 -9.48 25.53 36.40
N LEU A 61 -9.11 24.48 37.14
CA LEU A 61 -9.65 24.19 38.47
C LEU A 61 -8.93 24.96 39.59
N SER A 62 -7.64 25.24 39.45
CA SER A 62 -6.83 25.95 40.44
C SER A 62 -6.92 27.48 40.33
N ARG A 63 -7.36 28.00 39.17
CA ARG A 63 -7.50 29.45 38.97
C ARG A 63 -8.65 30.02 39.81
N GLU A 64 -8.38 31.07 40.58
CA GLU A 64 -9.44 31.79 41.29
C GLU A 64 -10.41 32.48 40.32
N PRO A 65 -11.73 32.36 40.54
CA PRO A 65 -12.72 33.00 39.69
C PRO A 65 -12.65 34.52 39.82
N ARG A 66 -12.62 35.23 38.69
CA ARG A 66 -12.76 36.69 38.66
C ARG A 66 -14.22 37.04 38.40
N GLY A 67 -14.72 38.13 39.00
CA GLY A 67 -16.14 38.52 38.91
C GLY A 67 -16.66 38.81 37.51
N ASP A 68 -15.75 39.01 36.56
CA ASP A 68 -15.96 39.35 35.15
C ASP A 68 -15.66 38.18 34.18
N GLU A 69 -15.59 36.94 34.67
CA GLU A 69 -15.30 35.78 33.82
C GLU A 69 -16.42 35.49 32.79
N PRO A 70 -16.08 35.15 31.52
CA PRO A 70 -17.08 34.81 30.51
C PRO A 70 -17.91 33.59 30.93
N LEU A 71 -19.24 33.67 30.77
CA LEU A 71 -20.19 32.63 31.16
C LEU A 71 -19.83 31.23 30.59
N GLY A 72 -19.26 31.19 29.37
CA GLY A 72 -18.80 29.95 28.73
C GLY A 72 -17.66 29.26 29.46
N LEU A 73 -16.75 30.01 30.10
CA LEU A 73 -15.65 29.45 30.88
C LEU A 73 -16.15 28.85 32.20
N LEU A 74 -17.08 29.54 32.87
CA LEU A 74 -17.73 29.07 34.10
C LEU A 74 -18.56 27.80 33.86
N ALA A 75 -19.28 27.73 32.74
CA ALA A 75 -20.01 26.54 32.32
C ALA A 75 -19.06 25.36 32.07
N LYS A 76 -17.93 25.63 31.38
CA LYS A 76 -16.89 24.62 31.12
C LYS A 76 -16.29 24.08 32.42
N ARG A 77 -15.96 24.93 33.40
CA ARG A 77 -15.44 24.53 34.71
C ARG A 77 -16.42 23.61 35.45
N ARG A 78 -17.69 24.02 35.59
CA ARG A 78 -18.74 23.21 36.25
C ARG A 78 -18.96 21.84 35.58
N SER A 79 -18.86 21.78 34.25
CA SER A 79 -18.96 20.51 33.51
C SER A 79 -17.80 19.56 33.82
N ILE A 80 -16.59 20.10 34.02
CA ILE A 80 -15.38 19.34 34.32
C ILE A 80 -15.42 18.79 35.75
N GLU A 81 -15.85 19.59 36.73
CA GLU A 81 -16.01 19.19 38.13
C GLU A 81 -17.02 18.05 38.30
N ARG A 82 -18.17 18.13 37.60
CA ARG A 82 -19.17 17.05 37.57
C ARG A 82 -18.57 15.75 37.05
N ARG A 83 -17.88 15.80 35.90
CA ARG A 83 -17.18 14.64 35.34
C ARG A 83 -16.13 14.07 36.29
N GLN A 84 -15.48 14.91 37.09
CA GLN A 84 -14.48 14.47 38.07
C GLN A 84 -15.13 13.68 39.21
N ARG A 85 -16.23 14.19 39.78
CA ARG A 85 -17.03 13.46 40.79
C ARG A 85 -17.52 12.13 40.24
N ASP A 86 -18.08 12.12 39.03
CA ASP A 86 -18.56 10.90 38.38
C ASP A 86 -17.42 9.89 38.13
N SER A 87 -16.23 10.37 37.78
CA SER A 87 -15.06 9.51 37.55
C SER A 87 -14.50 8.92 38.85
N VAL A 88 -14.50 9.67 39.96
CA VAL A 88 -14.07 9.20 41.28
C VAL A 88 -15.06 8.17 41.83
N LEU A 89 -16.36 8.42 41.68
CA LEU A 89 -17.43 7.49 42.04
C LEU A 89 -17.32 6.17 41.24
N LYS A 90 -17.02 6.23 39.95
CA LYS A 90 -16.77 5.02 39.12
C LYS A 90 -15.47 4.30 39.45
N ARG A 91 -14.41 5.03 39.83
CA ARG A 91 -13.09 4.46 40.17
C ARG A 91 -13.13 3.70 41.50
N ASN A 92 -13.89 4.18 42.48
CA ASN A 92 -14.07 3.48 43.77
C ASN A 92 -14.95 2.22 43.67
N GLY A 93 -15.62 1.97 42.54
CA GLY A 93 -16.46 0.78 42.33
C GLY A 93 -15.85 -0.31 41.44
N ASN A 94 -14.66 -0.10 40.84
CA ASN A 94 -14.10 -1.04 39.86
C ASN A 94 -12.57 -0.85 39.68
N GLU A 95 -11.77 -1.14 40.71
CA GLU A 95 -10.31 -0.99 40.64
C GLU A 95 -9.61 -1.94 39.63
N SER A 96 -10.25 -3.04 39.22
CA SER A 96 -9.59 -4.05 38.38
C SER A 96 -9.73 -3.85 36.87
N SER A 97 -10.57 -2.92 36.39
CA SER A 97 -11.01 -2.90 34.98
C SER A 97 -10.83 -1.56 34.24
N VAL A 98 -10.50 -0.47 34.95
CA VAL A 98 -10.41 0.87 34.33
C VAL A 98 -9.05 1.11 33.65
N ASN A 99 -7.97 0.43 34.08
CA ASN A 99 -6.64 0.58 33.47
C ASN A 99 -6.49 -0.12 32.11
N LEU A 100 -7.38 -1.07 31.76
CA LEU A 100 -7.36 -1.76 30.46
C LEU A 100 -8.11 -1.02 29.33
N LYS A 101 -8.88 0.03 29.64
CA LYS A 101 -9.85 0.63 28.71
C LYS A 101 -9.49 2.04 28.21
N ARG A 102 -8.23 2.46 28.34
CA ARG A 102 -7.72 3.65 27.64
C ARG A 102 -7.53 3.28 26.17
N SER A 103 -8.61 3.36 25.40
CA SER A 103 -8.76 3.00 23.98
C SER A 103 -7.45 3.09 23.19
N SER A 104 -6.77 1.95 23.06
CA SER A 104 -5.66 1.76 22.15
C SER A 104 -6.24 1.77 20.74
N THR A 105 -6.24 2.94 20.10
CA THR A 105 -6.32 2.96 18.63
C THR A 105 -5.19 2.06 18.15
N PRO A 106 -5.49 1.02 17.35
CA PRO A 106 -4.50 0.02 16.98
C PRO A 106 -3.32 0.74 16.34
N ARG A 107 -2.12 0.42 16.86
CA ARG A 107 -0.85 0.98 16.41
C ARG A 107 -0.73 0.79 14.90
N ILE A 108 -0.07 1.72 14.19
CA ILE A 108 0.13 1.59 12.74
C ILE A 108 0.83 0.25 12.46
N LEU A 109 1.78 -0.10 13.33
CA LEU A 109 2.46 -1.39 13.36
C LEU A 109 1.51 -2.58 13.58
N GLU A 110 0.55 -2.48 14.49
CA GLU A 110 -0.41 -3.57 14.75
C GLU A 110 -1.27 -3.87 13.51
N ARG A 111 -1.67 -2.83 12.77
CA ARG A 111 -2.44 -2.96 11.53
C ARG A 111 -1.60 -3.60 10.43
N THR A 112 -0.35 -3.16 10.28
CA THR A 112 0.61 -3.79 9.37
C THR A 112 0.83 -5.25 9.73
N LEU A 113 0.99 -5.59 11.02
CA LEU A 113 1.15 -6.97 11.47
C LEU A 113 -0.10 -7.82 11.20
N LYS A 114 -1.30 -7.26 11.40
CA LYS A 114 -2.57 -7.94 11.04
C LYS A 114 -2.67 -8.19 9.53
N CYS A 115 -2.27 -7.22 8.71
CA CYS A 115 -2.14 -7.38 7.26
C CYS A 115 -1.16 -8.52 6.91
N CYS A 116 0.01 -8.53 7.53
CA CYS A 116 1.00 -9.57 7.31
C CYS A 116 0.53 -10.95 7.77
N ALA A 117 -0.14 -11.05 8.92
CA ALA A 117 -0.67 -12.30 9.45
C ALA A 117 -1.78 -12.85 8.54
N LEU A 118 -2.71 -12.00 8.07
CA LEU A 118 -3.77 -12.44 7.17
C LEU A 118 -3.19 -12.91 5.83
N ASN A 119 -2.34 -12.11 5.18
CA ASN A 119 -1.81 -12.43 3.85
C ASN A 119 -0.75 -13.54 3.86
N GLY A 120 0.10 -13.58 4.87
CA GLY A 120 1.15 -14.60 5.03
C GLY A 120 0.65 -15.88 5.69
N CYS A 121 0.07 -15.79 6.89
CA CYS A 121 -0.28 -16.96 7.68
C CYS A 121 -1.62 -17.59 7.30
N VAL A 122 -2.61 -16.81 6.85
CA VAL A 122 -3.90 -17.38 6.44
C VAL A 122 -3.86 -17.77 4.97
N PHE A 123 -3.49 -16.88 4.06
CA PHE A 123 -3.51 -17.21 2.62
C PHE A 123 -2.29 -18.01 2.18
N TRP A 124 -1.11 -17.40 2.25
CA TRP A 124 0.07 -18.04 1.68
C TRP A 124 0.37 -19.40 2.33
N PHE A 125 0.33 -19.49 3.66
CA PHE A 125 0.53 -20.76 4.34
C PHE A 125 -0.57 -21.78 4.03
N SER A 126 -1.85 -21.38 3.88
CA SER A 126 -2.89 -22.35 3.48
C SER A 126 -2.68 -22.91 2.07
N ILE A 127 -2.17 -22.10 1.12
CA ILE A 127 -1.83 -22.56 -0.22
C ILE A 127 -0.65 -23.53 -0.16
N VAL A 128 0.42 -23.17 0.57
CA VAL A 128 1.60 -24.03 0.74
C VAL A 128 1.23 -25.35 1.41
N LEU A 129 0.41 -25.32 2.46
CA LEU A 129 -0.07 -26.51 3.15
C LEU A 129 -0.94 -27.37 2.23
N PHE A 130 -1.81 -26.76 1.43
CA PHE A 130 -2.65 -27.47 0.49
C PHE A 130 -1.82 -28.17 -0.60
N GLU A 131 -0.89 -27.45 -1.21
CA GLU A 131 -0.05 -27.97 -2.30
C GLU A 131 0.96 -29.02 -1.83
N ASN A 132 1.58 -28.82 -0.67
CA ASN A 132 2.71 -29.64 -0.23
C ASN A 132 2.36 -30.71 0.82
N ALA A 133 1.18 -30.64 1.45
CA ALA A 133 0.75 -31.63 2.44
C ALA A 133 -0.60 -32.26 2.08
N VAL A 134 -1.64 -31.46 1.79
CA VAL A 134 -2.98 -31.98 1.54
C VAL A 134 -3.05 -32.76 0.24
N LEU A 135 -2.55 -32.20 -0.87
CA LEU A 135 -2.56 -32.90 -2.17
C LEU A 135 -1.73 -34.21 -2.13
N PRO A 136 -0.47 -34.21 -1.67
CA PRO A 136 0.30 -35.45 -1.55
C PRO A 136 -0.33 -36.46 -0.58
N GLY A 137 -0.86 -35.98 0.55
CA GLY A 137 -1.56 -36.83 1.51
C GLY A 137 -2.81 -37.49 0.93
N LEU A 138 -3.63 -36.72 0.20
CA LEU A 138 -4.80 -37.23 -0.50
C LEU A 138 -4.40 -38.25 -1.57
N LYS A 139 -3.31 -38.01 -2.30
CA LYS A 139 -2.77 -38.99 -3.25
C LYS A 139 -2.38 -40.29 -2.53
N VAL A 140 -1.63 -40.22 -1.42
CA VAL A 140 -1.25 -41.42 -0.64
C VAL A 140 -2.48 -42.19 -0.13
N VAL A 141 -3.49 -41.49 0.40
CA VAL A 141 -4.74 -42.13 0.84
C VAL A 141 -5.44 -42.84 -0.31
N LEU A 142 -5.52 -42.20 -1.49
CA LEU A 142 -6.14 -42.82 -2.68
C LEU A 142 -5.45 -44.13 -3.07
N PHE A 143 -4.11 -44.13 -3.16
CA PHE A 143 -3.33 -45.30 -3.55
C PHE A 143 -3.37 -46.42 -2.50
N THR A 144 -3.41 -46.07 -1.22
CA THR A 144 -3.49 -47.06 -0.12
C THR A 144 -4.87 -47.69 0.00
N VAL A 145 -5.95 -46.91 -0.16
CA VAL A 145 -7.34 -47.43 -0.08
C VAL A 145 -7.68 -48.32 -1.27
N LEU A 146 -7.17 -48.01 -2.47
CA LEU A 146 -7.46 -48.81 -3.66
C LEU A 146 -6.65 -50.11 -3.76
N GLY A 147 -5.58 -50.29 -2.98
CA GLY A 147 -4.76 -51.49 -3.03
C GLY A 147 -4.13 -51.77 -4.41
N ASP A 148 -3.87 -50.71 -5.18
CA ASP A 148 -3.50 -50.80 -6.60
C ASP A 148 -2.02 -51.17 -6.78
N VAL A 149 -1.75 -52.46 -7.03
CA VAL A 149 -0.39 -53.00 -7.23
C VAL A 149 0.21 -52.56 -8.58
N SER A 150 -0.62 -52.28 -9.60
CA SER A 150 -0.17 -51.83 -10.93
C SER A 150 -0.17 -50.30 -11.10
N GLY A 151 -0.87 -49.57 -10.22
CA GLY A 151 -0.87 -48.10 -10.14
C GLY A 151 -1.66 -47.38 -11.24
N GLU A 152 -2.19 -48.10 -12.22
CA GLU A 152 -2.82 -47.54 -13.42
C GLU A 152 -4.22 -46.96 -13.12
N LEU A 153 -5.00 -47.61 -12.26
CA LEU A 153 -6.31 -47.14 -11.84
C LEU A 153 -6.19 -45.95 -10.88
N GLY A 154 -5.22 -46.01 -9.96
CA GLY A 154 -4.89 -44.94 -9.01
C GLY A 154 -4.45 -43.64 -9.71
N GLU A 155 -3.56 -43.73 -10.70
CA GLU A 155 -3.15 -42.54 -11.48
C GLU A 155 -4.30 -41.99 -12.33
N LYS A 156 -5.13 -42.85 -12.92
CA LYS A 156 -6.31 -42.40 -13.67
C LYS A 156 -7.28 -41.65 -12.76
N LEU A 157 -7.60 -42.17 -11.59
CA LEU A 157 -8.47 -41.49 -10.63
C LEU A 157 -7.85 -40.18 -10.13
N TRP A 158 -6.56 -40.17 -9.79
CA TRP A 158 -5.85 -38.97 -9.38
C TRP A 158 -5.91 -37.86 -10.43
N SER A 159 -5.80 -38.21 -11.72
CA SER A 159 -5.91 -37.26 -12.82
C SER A 159 -7.27 -36.54 -12.89
N PHE A 160 -8.35 -37.17 -12.40
CA PHE A 160 -9.67 -36.54 -12.25
C PHE A 160 -9.82 -35.85 -10.89
N THR A 161 -9.31 -36.43 -9.81
CA THR A 161 -9.45 -35.88 -8.45
C THR A 161 -8.68 -34.58 -8.27
N LEU A 162 -7.43 -34.51 -8.76
CA LEU A 162 -6.57 -33.33 -8.63
C LEU A 162 -7.22 -32.04 -9.15
N PRO A 163 -7.71 -31.95 -10.41
CA PRO A 163 -8.31 -30.72 -10.90
C PRO A 163 -9.59 -30.35 -10.15
N ILE A 164 -10.40 -31.33 -9.75
CA ILE A 164 -11.63 -31.08 -8.96
C ILE A 164 -11.27 -30.46 -7.62
N VAL A 165 -10.41 -31.13 -6.85
CA VAL A 165 -10.02 -30.70 -5.49
C VAL A 165 -9.30 -29.35 -5.53
N SER A 166 -8.36 -29.15 -6.45
CA SER A 166 -7.64 -27.88 -6.62
C SER A 166 -8.54 -26.73 -7.06
N THR A 167 -9.51 -26.99 -7.96
CA THR A 167 -10.47 -25.97 -8.41
C THR A 167 -11.43 -25.62 -7.29
N THR A 168 -11.95 -26.60 -6.56
CA THR A 168 -12.83 -26.36 -5.42
C THR A 168 -12.14 -25.55 -4.33
N PHE A 169 -10.90 -25.89 -3.98
CA PHE A 169 -10.09 -25.10 -3.03
C PHE A 169 -9.86 -23.68 -3.54
N SER A 170 -9.48 -23.52 -4.80
CA SER A 170 -9.23 -22.21 -5.39
C SER A 170 -10.49 -21.34 -5.43
N ALA A 171 -11.63 -21.91 -5.82
CA ALA A 171 -12.88 -21.18 -6.01
C ALA A 171 -13.60 -20.85 -4.69
N LEU A 172 -13.62 -21.76 -3.72
CA LEU A 172 -14.37 -21.60 -2.47
C LEU A 172 -13.54 -21.04 -1.32
N TRP A 173 -12.21 -21.18 -1.38
CA TRP A 173 -11.32 -20.70 -0.33
C TRP A 173 -10.41 -19.58 -0.81
N VAL A 174 -9.57 -19.82 -1.82
CA VAL A 174 -8.53 -18.85 -2.19
C VAL A 174 -9.15 -17.57 -2.76
N LEU A 175 -10.01 -17.67 -3.77
CA LEU A 175 -10.58 -16.51 -4.47
C LEU A 175 -11.40 -15.57 -3.56
N PRO A 176 -12.44 -16.03 -2.84
CA PRO A 176 -13.30 -15.12 -2.08
C PRO A 176 -12.52 -14.41 -0.97
N PHE A 177 -11.66 -15.14 -0.26
CA PHE A 177 -10.89 -14.55 0.81
C PHE A 177 -9.75 -13.66 0.30
N PHE A 178 -9.14 -13.97 -0.85
CA PHE A 178 -8.19 -13.06 -1.50
C PHE A 178 -8.85 -11.73 -1.88
N LEU A 179 -10.06 -11.76 -2.45
CA LEU A 179 -10.82 -10.56 -2.79
C LEU A 179 -11.18 -9.75 -1.53
N LEU A 180 -11.65 -10.40 -0.47
CA LEU A 180 -11.91 -9.75 0.82
C LEU A 180 -10.64 -9.12 1.40
N SER A 181 -9.51 -9.84 1.32
CA SER A 181 -8.21 -9.33 1.78
C SER A 181 -7.82 -8.07 1.02
N LYS A 182 -8.02 -8.01 -0.30
CA LYS A 182 -7.72 -6.80 -1.09
C LYS A 182 -8.49 -5.57 -0.60
N ILE A 183 -9.76 -5.73 -0.24
CA ILE A 183 -10.58 -4.62 0.28
C ILE A 183 -10.07 -4.17 1.66
N VAL A 184 -9.84 -5.12 2.57
CA VAL A 184 -9.35 -4.83 3.92
C VAL A 184 -7.97 -4.18 3.87
N ASN A 185 -7.08 -4.70 3.02
CA ASN A 185 -5.75 -4.17 2.79
C ASN A 185 -5.82 -2.73 2.26
N ALA A 186 -6.69 -2.42 1.30
CA ALA A 186 -6.84 -1.07 0.78
C ALA A 186 -7.22 -0.06 1.89
N ILE A 187 -8.14 -0.42 2.77
CA ILE A 187 -8.52 0.40 3.93
C ILE A 187 -7.32 0.61 4.87
N TRP A 188 -6.61 -0.46 5.20
CA TRP A 188 -5.42 -0.37 6.07
C TRP A 188 -4.29 0.44 5.43
N PHE A 189 -4.07 0.30 4.13
CA PHE A 189 -3.04 1.03 3.39
C PHE A 189 -3.31 2.54 3.41
N GLN A 190 -4.57 2.95 3.18
CA GLN A 190 -4.95 4.36 3.27
C GLN A 190 -4.74 4.91 4.69
N ASP A 191 -5.18 4.17 5.70
CA ASP A 191 -4.99 4.54 7.11
C ASP A 191 -3.51 4.70 7.51
N ILE A 192 -2.66 3.79 7.03
CA ILE A 192 -1.20 3.84 7.24
C ILE A 192 -0.61 5.06 6.54
N ALA A 193 -1.00 5.30 5.29
CA ALA A 193 -0.54 6.45 4.53
C ALA A 193 -0.92 7.77 5.19
N ASP A 194 -2.17 7.94 5.62
CA ASP A 194 -2.64 9.17 6.26
C ASP A 194 -1.89 9.45 7.57
N SER A 195 -1.59 8.38 8.31
CA SER A 195 -0.79 8.47 9.53
C SER A 195 0.66 8.87 9.23
N ALA A 196 1.26 8.28 8.20
CA ALA A 196 2.60 8.63 7.74
C ALA A 196 2.66 10.05 7.17
N PHE A 197 1.63 10.50 6.44
CA PHE A 197 1.54 11.84 5.89
C PHE A 197 1.48 12.91 6.98
N LYS A 198 0.65 12.72 8.01
CA LYS A 198 0.57 13.67 9.15
C LYS A 198 1.93 13.88 9.83
N SER A 199 2.75 12.83 9.87
CA SER A 199 4.07 12.87 10.50
C SER A 199 5.16 13.49 9.62
N SER A 200 4.99 13.52 8.30
CA SER A 200 6.02 13.99 7.35
C SER A 200 6.12 15.53 7.30
N LYS A 201 5.30 16.25 8.09
CA LYS A 201 5.15 17.72 8.08
C LYS A 201 4.75 18.28 6.71
N ALA A 202 4.34 17.42 5.77
CA ALA A 202 3.84 17.85 4.49
C ALA A 202 2.53 18.64 4.67
N ILE A 203 2.42 19.75 3.97
CA ILE A 203 1.22 20.59 4.01
C ILE A 203 0.19 19.94 3.10
N PRO A 204 -0.99 19.54 3.61
CA PRO A 204 -2.09 19.11 2.77
C PRO A 204 -2.49 20.28 1.86
N GLN A 205 -2.59 20.07 0.55
CA GLN A 205 -3.20 21.08 -0.32
C GLN A 205 -4.72 20.96 -0.29
N CYS A 206 -5.40 22.04 -0.65
CA CYS A 206 -6.86 22.09 -0.65
C CYS A 206 -7.41 20.93 -1.49
N MET A 207 -8.22 20.07 -0.87
CA MET A 207 -8.73 18.87 -1.51
C MET A 207 -9.61 19.26 -2.71
N PRO A 208 -9.39 18.67 -3.89
CA PRO A 208 -10.31 18.83 -5.01
C PRO A 208 -11.71 18.31 -4.63
N SER A 209 -12.73 18.68 -5.41
CA SER A 209 -14.10 18.19 -5.18
C SER A 209 -14.13 16.65 -5.16
N LEU A 210 -15.01 16.06 -4.36
CA LEU A 210 -15.15 14.59 -4.24
C LEU A 210 -15.31 13.92 -5.61
N THR A 211 -16.03 14.56 -6.54
CA THR A 211 -16.18 14.08 -7.91
C THR A 211 -14.86 14.00 -8.67
N LEU A 212 -13.99 15.01 -8.50
CA LEU A 212 -12.68 15.03 -9.14
C LEU A 212 -11.75 13.97 -8.54
N MET A 213 -11.83 13.72 -7.23
CA MET A 213 -11.10 12.62 -6.58
C MET A 213 -11.53 11.26 -7.14
N ILE A 214 -12.84 11.01 -7.25
CA ILE A 214 -13.35 9.74 -7.81
C ILE A 214 -12.91 9.58 -9.26
N ALA A 215 -12.98 10.65 -10.07
CA ALA A 215 -12.53 10.62 -11.45
C ALA A 215 -11.04 10.26 -11.54
N ASP A 216 -10.19 10.96 -10.79
CA ASP A 216 -8.75 10.71 -10.73
C ASP A 216 -8.44 9.26 -10.32
N THR A 217 -9.14 8.71 -9.32
CA THR A 217 -8.98 7.30 -8.91
C THR A 217 -9.36 6.32 -10.03
N ILE A 218 -10.49 6.54 -10.73
CA ILE A 218 -10.91 5.67 -11.84
C ILE A 218 -9.88 5.72 -12.98
N PHE A 219 -9.40 6.93 -13.32
CA PHE A 219 -8.37 7.10 -14.34
C PHE A 219 -7.05 6.45 -13.94
N SER A 220 -6.65 6.57 -12.68
CA SER A 220 -5.42 5.96 -12.16
C SER A 220 -5.49 4.44 -12.27
N ILE A 221 -6.58 3.82 -11.80
CA ILE A 221 -6.80 2.36 -11.93
C ILE A 221 -6.72 1.90 -13.40
N LEU A 222 -7.33 2.64 -14.34
CA LEU A 222 -7.30 2.27 -15.75
C LEU A 222 -5.88 2.35 -16.34
N ILE A 223 -5.20 3.47 -16.13
CA ILE A 223 -3.85 3.72 -16.63
C ILE A 223 -2.89 2.66 -16.05
N GLU A 224 -2.94 2.44 -14.75
CA GLU A 224 -2.09 1.46 -14.07
C GLU A 224 -2.34 0.03 -14.56
N SER A 225 -3.60 -0.34 -14.81
CA SER A 225 -3.96 -1.65 -15.34
C SER A 225 -3.41 -1.87 -16.76
N ILE A 226 -3.52 -0.86 -17.62
CA ILE A 226 -2.97 -0.90 -18.98
C ILE A 226 -1.44 -0.92 -18.94
N PHE A 227 -0.82 -0.14 -18.05
CA PHE A 227 0.63 -0.08 -17.91
C PHE A 227 1.22 -1.40 -17.41
N LEU A 228 0.52 -2.07 -16.48
CA LEU A 228 0.86 -3.42 -16.03
C LEU A 228 0.82 -4.41 -17.20
N LEU A 229 -0.24 -4.36 -18.01
CA LEU A 229 -0.37 -5.23 -19.18
C LEU A 229 0.70 -4.94 -20.23
N GLN A 230 1.00 -3.66 -20.49
CA GLN A 230 2.09 -3.21 -21.36
C GLN A 230 3.42 -3.83 -20.93
N GLY A 231 3.77 -3.74 -19.64
CA GLY A 231 4.99 -4.35 -19.10
C GLY A 231 5.03 -5.87 -19.29
N LYS A 232 3.92 -6.57 -19.03
CA LYS A 232 3.81 -8.03 -19.22
C LYS A 232 3.98 -8.42 -20.69
N ILE A 233 3.39 -7.67 -21.62
CA ILE A 233 3.55 -7.89 -23.07
C ILE A 233 5.02 -7.71 -23.47
N CYS A 234 5.69 -6.65 -23.00
CA CYS A 234 7.12 -6.46 -23.22
C CYS A 234 7.97 -7.60 -22.64
N GLY A 235 7.49 -8.27 -21.59
CA GLY A 235 8.11 -9.46 -21.01
C GLY A 235 8.23 -10.64 -21.97
N TYR A 236 7.38 -10.72 -23.00
CA TYR A 236 7.35 -11.79 -24.00
C TYR A 236 8.20 -11.49 -25.25
N LEU A 237 9.06 -10.46 -25.22
CA LEU A 237 9.97 -10.16 -26.33
C LEU A 237 10.90 -11.35 -26.64
N PRO A 238 11.32 -11.53 -27.91
CA PRO A 238 12.16 -12.66 -28.35
C PRO A 238 13.48 -12.76 -27.58
N ILE A 239 14.06 -11.60 -27.22
CA ILE A 239 15.26 -11.52 -26.40
C ILE A 239 14.83 -11.59 -24.94
N THR A 240 14.79 -12.78 -24.36
CA THR A 240 14.22 -13.06 -23.04
C THR A 240 14.80 -12.18 -21.92
N ILE A 241 16.11 -11.96 -21.91
CA ILE A 241 16.78 -11.12 -20.89
C ILE A 241 16.29 -9.67 -20.98
N LEU A 242 16.24 -9.13 -22.19
CA LEU A 242 15.78 -7.77 -22.44
C LEU A 242 14.30 -7.62 -22.11
N GLY A 243 13.46 -8.58 -22.51
CA GLY A 243 12.03 -8.59 -22.17
C GLY A 243 11.78 -8.61 -20.67
N ARG A 244 12.49 -9.48 -19.93
CA ARG A 244 12.43 -9.52 -18.46
C ARG A 244 12.89 -8.21 -17.82
N ALA A 245 13.97 -7.61 -18.32
CA ALA A 245 14.47 -6.33 -17.82
C ALA A 245 13.47 -5.19 -18.05
N ILE A 246 12.85 -5.12 -19.24
CA ILE A 246 11.82 -4.11 -19.56
C ILE A 246 10.58 -4.32 -18.69
N ASN A 247 10.13 -5.56 -18.51
CA ASN A 247 8.99 -5.85 -17.62
C ASN A 247 9.32 -5.49 -16.17
N LEU A 248 10.53 -5.77 -15.68
CA LEU A 248 10.96 -5.37 -14.34
C LEU A 248 11.03 -3.85 -14.19
N LEU A 249 11.47 -3.13 -15.23
CA LEU A 249 11.45 -1.67 -15.26
C LEU A 249 10.02 -1.14 -15.13
N HIS A 250 9.08 -1.64 -15.93
CA HIS A 250 7.66 -1.26 -15.84
C HIS A 250 7.10 -1.54 -14.44
N LEU A 251 7.34 -2.74 -13.92
CA LEU A 251 6.85 -3.14 -12.61
C LEU A 251 7.45 -2.29 -11.47
N SER A 252 8.71 -1.90 -11.58
CA SER A 252 9.37 -1.02 -10.60
C SER A 252 8.77 0.38 -10.62
N LEU A 253 8.57 0.98 -11.80
CA LEU A 253 7.94 2.30 -11.91
C LEU A 253 6.48 2.27 -11.43
N LEU A 254 5.74 1.20 -11.75
CA LEU A 254 4.36 1.01 -11.32
C LEU A 254 4.25 0.86 -9.79
N HIS A 255 5.10 0.04 -9.18
CA HIS A 255 5.12 -0.11 -7.72
C HIS A 255 5.51 1.19 -7.02
N SER A 256 6.45 1.95 -7.58
CA SER A 256 6.74 3.31 -7.10
C SER A 256 5.52 4.21 -7.19
N LEU A 257 4.81 4.23 -8.32
CA LEU A 257 3.57 5.00 -8.48
C LEU A 257 2.55 4.61 -7.40
N TYR A 258 2.31 3.32 -7.17
CA TYR A 258 1.40 2.84 -6.12
C TYR A 258 1.78 3.34 -4.72
N CYS A 259 3.06 3.36 -4.37
CA CYS A 259 3.52 3.77 -3.04
C CYS A 259 3.41 5.28 -2.84
N PHE A 260 3.83 6.06 -3.85
CA PHE A 260 3.85 7.53 -3.78
C PHE A 260 2.48 8.15 -4.03
N GLU A 261 1.57 7.44 -4.71
CA GLU A 261 0.21 7.92 -4.97
C GLU A 261 -0.51 8.29 -3.67
N TYR A 262 -0.38 7.51 -2.60
CA TYR A 262 -0.99 7.87 -1.32
C TYR A 262 -0.51 9.22 -0.77
N LYS A 263 0.78 9.53 -0.93
CA LYS A 263 1.34 10.83 -0.52
C LYS A 263 0.82 11.93 -1.43
N TRP A 264 0.84 11.72 -2.74
CA TRP A 264 0.44 12.71 -3.74
C TRP A 264 -1.06 12.99 -3.73
N PHE A 265 -1.87 11.99 -3.41
CA PHE A 265 -3.30 12.13 -3.21
C PHE A 265 -3.59 13.04 -2.02
N ASN A 266 -2.89 12.85 -0.89
CA ASN A 266 -2.95 13.74 0.27
C ASN A 266 -2.42 15.17 -0.01
N GLN A 267 -1.62 15.34 -1.06
CA GLN A 267 -1.15 16.64 -1.56
C GLN A 267 -2.02 17.20 -2.70
N GLY A 268 -3.09 16.51 -3.11
CA GLY A 268 -3.96 16.96 -4.21
C GLY A 268 -3.29 17.01 -5.60
N LEU A 269 -2.19 16.28 -5.82
CA LEU A 269 -1.56 16.20 -7.14
C LEU A 269 -2.42 15.34 -8.06
N GLU A 270 -2.78 15.85 -9.24
CA GLU A 270 -3.53 15.11 -10.27
C GLU A 270 -2.68 14.02 -10.93
N LEU A 271 -3.33 12.96 -11.43
CA LEU A 271 -2.68 11.80 -12.07
C LEU A 271 -1.64 12.19 -13.12
N HIS A 272 -1.97 13.07 -14.08
CA HIS A 272 -1.03 13.46 -15.14
C HIS A 272 0.27 14.05 -14.59
N LYS A 273 0.19 14.82 -13.49
CA LYS A 273 1.37 15.37 -12.82
C LYS A 273 2.16 14.28 -12.11
N ARG A 274 1.50 13.30 -11.49
CA ARG A 274 2.15 12.12 -10.88
C ARG A 274 2.93 11.33 -11.92
N LEU A 275 2.31 11.02 -13.07
CA LEU A 275 2.95 10.28 -14.16
C LEU A 275 4.17 11.04 -14.71
N TYR A 276 4.01 12.32 -15.04
CA TYR A 276 5.12 13.15 -15.51
C TYR A 276 6.26 13.22 -14.49
N PHE A 277 5.93 13.31 -13.20
CA PHE A 277 6.93 13.34 -12.12
C PHE A 277 7.74 12.03 -12.03
N ILE A 278 7.09 10.87 -12.22
CA ILE A 278 7.77 9.58 -12.32
C ILE A 278 8.69 9.56 -13.56
N GLU A 279 8.19 9.95 -14.73
CA GLU A 279 8.96 9.93 -15.99
C GLU A 279 10.18 10.85 -15.97
N ALA A 280 10.04 12.03 -15.35
CA ALA A 280 11.11 13.01 -15.24
C ALA A 280 12.20 12.61 -14.22
N ASN A 281 11.87 11.81 -13.22
CA ASN A 281 12.81 11.38 -12.16
C ASN A 281 12.90 9.85 -12.07
N TRP A 282 12.75 9.19 -13.22
CA TRP A 282 12.63 7.74 -13.32
C TRP A 282 13.78 6.95 -12.69
N PRO A 283 15.06 7.41 -12.62
CA PRO A 283 16.12 6.62 -11.99
C PRO A 283 15.86 6.40 -10.50
N TYR A 284 15.36 7.42 -9.80
CA TYR A 284 14.98 7.33 -8.40
C TYR A 284 13.84 6.33 -8.19
N PHE A 285 12.77 6.46 -9.00
CA PHE A 285 11.60 5.59 -8.89
C PHE A 285 11.86 4.16 -9.35
N LEU A 286 12.78 3.97 -10.29
CA LEU A 286 13.26 2.65 -10.65
C LEU A 286 13.94 2.01 -9.43
N GLY A 287 14.89 2.71 -8.80
CA GLY A 287 15.57 2.20 -7.60
C GLY A 287 14.61 1.95 -6.43
N PHE A 288 13.66 2.85 -6.18
CA PHE A 288 12.69 2.73 -5.09
C PHE A 288 11.77 1.51 -5.24
N GLY A 289 11.18 1.32 -6.43
CA GLY A 289 10.21 0.26 -6.65
C GLY A 289 10.84 -1.12 -6.92
N LEU A 290 12.12 -1.16 -7.26
CA LEU A 290 12.82 -2.38 -7.66
C LEU A 290 12.75 -3.51 -6.62
N PRO A 291 13.00 -3.30 -5.31
CA PRO A 291 12.94 -4.39 -4.33
C PRO A 291 11.55 -5.03 -4.27
N LEU A 292 10.48 -4.21 -4.28
CA LEU A 292 9.12 -4.72 -4.28
C LEU A 292 8.80 -5.45 -5.60
N ALA A 293 9.27 -4.93 -6.74
CA ALA A 293 9.09 -5.56 -8.04
C ALA A 293 9.77 -6.92 -8.11
N MET A 294 11.02 -7.03 -7.64
CA MET A 294 11.75 -8.29 -7.60
C MET A 294 11.05 -9.31 -6.71
N LEU A 295 10.71 -8.94 -5.48
CA LEU A 295 10.08 -9.85 -4.50
C LEU A 295 8.70 -10.32 -4.97
N THR A 296 7.92 -9.44 -5.62
CA THR A 296 6.60 -9.82 -6.18
C THR A 296 6.71 -10.60 -7.48
N SER A 297 7.84 -10.54 -8.20
CA SER A 297 8.08 -11.33 -9.41
C SER A 297 8.64 -12.73 -9.16
N MET A 298 9.10 -13.04 -7.94
CA MET A 298 9.67 -14.35 -7.59
C MET A 298 8.64 -15.50 -7.60
N PRO A 299 7.43 -15.35 -7.03
CA PRO A 299 6.44 -16.41 -7.06
C PRO A 299 5.81 -16.55 -8.45
N GLU A 300 5.71 -17.77 -8.96
CA GLU A 300 4.99 -18.06 -10.22
C GLU A 300 3.46 -17.94 -10.05
N ASN A 301 2.96 -18.28 -8.86
CA ASN A 301 1.54 -18.16 -8.52
C ASN A 301 1.17 -16.70 -8.25
N TRP A 302 0.30 -16.14 -9.07
CA TRP A 302 -0.16 -14.75 -8.99
C TRP A 302 -0.84 -14.41 -7.65
N VAL A 303 -1.47 -15.38 -6.99
CA VAL A 303 -2.07 -15.19 -5.66
C VAL A 303 -0.97 -15.02 -4.61
N ILE A 304 0.06 -15.87 -4.66
CA ILE A 304 1.21 -15.78 -3.75
C ILE A 304 1.96 -14.46 -3.97
N SER A 305 2.18 -14.07 -5.24
CA SER A 305 2.72 -12.75 -5.60
C SER A 305 1.89 -11.61 -4.99
N GLY A 306 0.55 -11.71 -5.05
CA GLY A 306 -0.36 -10.78 -4.40
C GLY A 306 -0.24 -10.76 -2.86
N CYS A 307 -0.02 -11.91 -2.22
CA CYS A 307 0.23 -11.99 -0.78
C CYS A 307 1.54 -11.30 -0.40
N VAL A 308 2.63 -11.58 -1.14
CA VAL A 308 3.94 -10.92 -0.95
C VAL A 308 3.79 -9.40 -1.09
N PHE A 309 3.09 -8.94 -2.13
CA PHE A 309 2.79 -7.53 -2.30
C PHE A 309 2.07 -6.97 -1.07
N SER A 310 0.96 -7.59 -0.64
CA SER A 310 0.17 -7.07 0.48
C SER A 310 0.89 -7.04 1.83
N MET A 311 1.86 -7.94 2.05
CA MET A 311 2.69 -7.91 3.27
C MET A 311 3.72 -6.79 3.26
N LEU A 312 4.36 -6.56 2.11
CA LEU A 312 5.48 -5.61 2.00
C LEU A 312 4.99 -4.18 1.75
N PHE A 313 3.92 -4.01 0.98
CA PHE A 313 3.44 -2.72 0.51
C PHE A 313 3.21 -1.67 1.61
N PRO A 314 2.66 -1.99 2.80
CA PRO A 314 2.62 -1.07 3.94
C PRO A 314 3.95 -0.38 4.26
N LEU A 315 5.06 -1.11 4.20
CA LEU A 315 6.40 -0.58 4.49
C LEU A 315 6.83 0.41 3.42
N PHE A 316 6.53 0.11 2.15
CA PHE A 316 6.84 0.99 1.04
C PHE A 316 5.96 2.24 1.01
N ILE A 317 4.70 2.16 1.43
CA ILE A 317 3.84 3.35 1.62
C ILE A 317 4.45 4.31 2.64
N VAL A 318 4.89 3.77 3.79
CA VAL A 318 5.51 4.58 4.84
C VAL A 318 6.80 5.21 4.34
N SER A 319 7.67 4.41 3.71
CA SER A 319 8.91 4.89 3.10
C SER A 319 8.64 5.99 2.06
N GLY A 320 7.69 5.79 1.14
CA GLY A 320 7.34 6.78 0.11
C GLY A 320 6.82 8.10 0.69
N ASN A 321 6.08 8.03 1.80
CA ASN A 321 5.63 9.23 2.52
C ASN A 321 6.80 10.03 3.13
N GLN A 322 7.80 9.35 3.70
CA GLN A 322 8.98 9.97 4.30
C GLN A 322 10.08 10.31 3.29
N ALA A 323 10.03 9.72 2.09
CA ALA A 323 11.02 9.86 1.05
C ALA A 323 11.14 11.30 0.53
N GLN A 324 12.39 11.68 0.23
CA GLN A 324 12.74 12.90 -0.48
C GLN A 324 13.28 12.51 -1.86
N VAL A 325 12.46 12.72 -2.88
CA VAL A 325 12.77 12.35 -4.27
C VAL A 325 13.93 13.20 -4.78
N VAL A 326 14.95 12.54 -5.33
CA VAL A 326 16.07 13.24 -5.99
C VAL A 326 15.59 13.75 -7.34
N MET A 327 15.66 15.05 -7.54
CA MET A 327 15.19 15.73 -8.75
C MET A 327 16.35 16.04 -9.70
N GLY A 328 16.07 16.06 -11.01
CA GLY A 328 17.01 16.58 -12.01
C GLY A 328 18.30 15.76 -12.17
N SER A 329 18.25 14.46 -11.88
CA SER A 329 19.42 13.57 -11.89
C SER A 329 19.76 13.01 -13.27
N CYS A 330 18.86 13.14 -14.25
CA CYS A 330 19.08 12.73 -15.62
C CYS A 330 18.35 13.72 -16.54
N SER A 331 19.01 14.09 -17.63
CA SER A 331 18.49 15.05 -18.62
C SER A 331 17.36 14.49 -19.50
N VAL A 332 17.24 13.16 -19.63
CA VAL A 332 16.30 12.50 -20.55
C VAL A 332 15.12 11.86 -19.78
N PRO A 333 13.88 12.36 -19.94
CA PRO A 333 12.69 11.73 -19.36
C PRO A 333 12.31 10.45 -20.12
N LEU A 334 11.78 9.45 -19.40
CA LEU A 334 11.27 8.21 -20.00
C LEU A 334 9.77 8.33 -20.29
N HIS A 335 9.37 8.30 -21.56
CA HIS A 335 7.95 8.41 -21.96
C HIS A 335 7.20 7.07 -21.99
N LEU A 336 7.33 6.26 -20.94
CA LEU A 336 6.76 4.91 -20.87
C LEU A 336 5.26 4.88 -20.59
N PHE A 337 4.69 5.92 -19.97
CA PHE A 337 3.26 6.03 -19.74
C PHE A 337 2.50 6.58 -20.96
N SER A 338 3.20 7.22 -21.91
CA SER A 338 2.58 7.80 -23.11
C SER A 338 1.69 6.82 -23.90
N PRO A 339 2.13 5.57 -24.22
CA PRO A 339 1.26 4.61 -24.92
C PRO A 339 0.01 4.25 -24.10
N THR A 340 0.17 4.11 -22.80
CA THR A 340 -0.91 3.80 -21.85
C THR A 340 -1.93 4.96 -21.76
N ILE A 341 -1.46 6.20 -21.77
CA ILE A 341 -2.31 7.42 -21.78
C ILE A 341 -3.10 7.50 -23.08
N ILE A 342 -2.45 7.29 -24.22
CA ILE A 342 -3.12 7.30 -25.54
C ILE A 342 -4.21 6.23 -25.59
N LEU A 343 -3.92 5.01 -25.13
CA LEU A 343 -4.88 3.92 -25.13
C LEU A 343 -6.07 4.20 -24.19
N SER A 344 -5.80 4.73 -22.99
CA SER A 344 -6.85 5.10 -22.03
C SER A 344 -7.77 6.18 -22.61
N ASN A 345 -7.20 7.22 -23.23
CA ASN A 345 -7.98 8.28 -23.87
C ASN A 345 -8.85 7.74 -25.01
N ALA A 346 -8.31 6.84 -25.84
CA ALA A 346 -9.06 6.20 -26.92
C ALA A 346 -10.23 5.34 -26.40
N LEU A 347 -10.02 4.59 -25.31
CA LEU A 347 -11.08 3.79 -24.66
C LEU A 347 -12.20 4.69 -24.13
N PHE A 348 -11.86 5.78 -23.45
CA PHE A 348 -12.84 6.73 -22.94
C PHE A 348 -13.62 7.42 -24.07
N ALA A 349 -12.94 7.89 -25.13
CA ALA A 349 -13.60 8.49 -26.28
C ALA A 349 -14.67 7.56 -26.87
N LYS A 350 -14.31 6.29 -27.08
CA LYS A 350 -15.22 5.27 -27.60
C LYS A 350 -16.40 4.98 -26.67
N LEU A 351 -16.18 4.97 -25.35
CA LEU A 351 -17.25 4.80 -24.36
C LEU A 351 -18.24 5.98 -24.37
N PHE A 352 -17.76 7.21 -24.54
CA PHE A 352 -18.60 8.40 -24.62
C PHE A 352 -19.41 8.46 -25.93
N GLU A 353 -18.81 8.10 -27.06
CA GLU A 353 -19.50 7.98 -28.34
C GLU A 353 -20.64 6.97 -28.27
N ARG A 354 -20.38 5.78 -27.72
CA ARG A 354 -21.39 4.73 -27.53
C ARG A 354 -22.55 5.16 -26.63
N ARG A 355 -22.29 5.99 -25.60
CA ARG A 355 -23.36 6.54 -24.75
C ARG A 355 -24.22 7.57 -25.48
N ARG A 356 -23.65 8.36 -26.38
CA ARG A 356 -24.40 9.34 -27.18
C ARG A 356 -25.34 8.66 -28.16
N THR A 357 -24.89 7.60 -28.84
CA THR A 357 -25.73 6.85 -29.79
C THR A 357 -26.90 6.14 -29.11
N ILE A 358 -26.70 5.57 -27.91
CA ILE A 358 -27.77 4.94 -27.12
C ILE A 358 -28.82 5.95 -26.61
N LYS A 359 -28.42 7.19 -26.32
CA LYS A 359 -29.38 8.24 -25.89
C LYS A 359 -30.14 8.88 -27.05
N SER A 360 -29.71 8.70 -28.29
CA SER A 360 -30.36 9.22 -29.50
C SER A 360 -31.26 8.19 -30.21
N SER A 361 -31.36 6.97 -29.69
CA SER A 361 -32.30 5.92 -30.09
C SER A 361 -33.35 5.76 -29.00
#